data_AF-A0A507C7P8-F1
#
_entry.id   AF-A0A507C7P8-F1
#
_cell.length_a   1.000
_cell.length_b   1.000
_cell.length_c   1.000
_cell.angle_alpha   90.00
_cell.angle_beta   90.00
_cell.angle_gamma   90.00
#
_symmetry.space_group_name_H-M   'P 1'
#
loop_
_entity.id
_entity.type
_entity.pdbx_description
1 polymer ?
#
loop_
_entity_poly.entity_id
_entity_poly.type
_entity_poly.pdbx_seq_one_letter_code
_entity_poly.pdbx_strand_id
1 'polypeptide(L)'
;MSSVDATTQSKAAISSTAPSEAATLPSSSDPNTTSTAPITPSKKNKCAVEGCIERPVKIIGDCRYCLNKYCSKHRLPEAHVCSGLQTCRDESVAKLTGKLMVSVADW
;
A
#
# COMPACT_ATOMS: atom_id res chain seq x y z
N MET A 1 12.93 -12.35 56.22
CA MET A 1 11.60 -11.68 56.17
C MET A 1 11.68 -10.68 55.03
N SER A 2 10.93 -10.69 53.93
CA SER A 2 9.80 -11.50 53.47
C SER A 2 9.78 -11.41 51.93
N SER A 3 9.47 -12.51 51.26
CA SER A 3 9.17 -12.60 49.83
C SER A 3 7.80 -11.98 49.52
N VAL A 4 7.63 -11.40 48.33
CA VAL A 4 6.33 -11.36 47.64
C VAL A 4 6.53 -11.55 46.13
N ASP A 5 6.10 -12.71 45.64
CA ASP A 5 5.84 -13.03 44.23
C ASP A 5 4.44 -12.51 43.82
N ALA A 6 4.26 -12.11 42.56
CA ALA A 6 2.95 -12.17 41.90
C ALA A 6 3.06 -12.17 40.36
N THR A 7 2.93 -13.39 39.81
CA THR A 7 2.59 -13.77 38.43
C THR A 7 1.42 -12.99 37.82
N THR A 8 1.50 -12.65 36.53
CA THR A 8 0.34 -12.68 35.61
C THR A 8 0.81 -12.94 34.17
N GLN A 9 0.54 -14.16 33.67
CA GLN A 9 0.64 -14.57 32.27
C GLN A 9 -0.77 -14.55 31.65
N SER A 10 -0.94 -13.95 30.48
CA SER A 10 -2.17 -14.05 29.69
C SER A 10 -1.91 -14.90 28.44
N LYS A 11 -2.55 -16.07 28.40
CA LYS A 11 -2.51 -17.09 27.35
C LYS A 11 -3.77 -16.95 26.49
N ALA A 12 -3.64 -16.43 25.26
CA ALA A 12 -4.73 -16.44 24.28
C ALA A 12 -4.70 -17.76 23.49
N ALA A 13 -5.69 -18.61 23.74
CA ALA A 13 -6.00 -19.77 22.92
C ALA A 13 -6.96 -19.34 21.81
N ILE A 14 -6.59 -19.56 20.55
CA ILE A 14 -7.54 -19.63 19.43
C ILE A 14 -7.44 -21.02 18.82
N SER A 15 -8.55 -21.74 18.86
CA SER A 15 -8.70 -23.09 18.33
C SER A 15 -9.79 -23.09 17.26
N SER A 16 -9.48 -23.73 16.14
CA SER A 16 -10.42 -24.35 15.18
C SER A 16 -11.30 -23.37 14.38
N THR A 17 -11.71 -23.60 13.12
CA THR A 17 -11.95 -24.85 12.40
C THR A 17 -12.08 -24.50 10.91
N ALA A 18 -11.59 -25.37 10.01
CA ALA A 18 -11.95 -25.35 8.59
C ALA A 18 -13.37 -25.91 8.37
N PRO A 19 -14.02 -25.56 7.26
CA PRO A 19 -14.71 -26.61 6.48
C PRO A 19 -14.46 -26.57 4.97
N SER A 20 -14.51 -27.76 4.39
CA SER A 20 -14.38 -28.17 2.99
C SER A 20 -15.53 -27.75 2.06
N GLU A 21 -15.19 -27.72 0.78
CA GLU A 21 -15.94 -28.18 -0.42
C GLU A 21 -17.35 -27.61 -0.70
N ALA A 22 -17.49 -26.99 -1.87
CA ALA A 22 -18.37 -27.50 -2.93
C ALA A 22 -18.16 -26.71 -4.23
N ALA A 23 -17.91 -27.43 -5.31
CA ALA A 23 -17.90 -26.91 -6.67
C ALA A 23 -19.33 -26.64 -7.16
N THR A 24 -19.55 -25.47 -7.77
CA THR A 24 -20.69 -25.25 -8.66
C THR A 24 -20.26 -24.31 -9.79
N LEU A 25 -20.23 -24.82 -11.02
CA LEU A 25 -20.21 -24.02 -12.24
C LEU A 25 -21.65 -23.61 -12.57
N PRO A 26 -21.92 -22.32 -12.83
CA PRO A 26 -22.99 -21.96 -13.75
C PRO A 26 -22.43 -21.34 -15.04
N SER A 27 -22.81 -21.99 -16.14
CA SER A 27 -22.66 -21.51 -17.51
C SER A 27 -23.73 -20.45 -17.82
N SER A 28 -23.36 -19.50 -18.68
CA SER A 28 -24.23 -18.78 -19.62
C SER A 28 -25.21 -17.76 -19.03
N SER A 29 -25.08 -16.49 -19.42
CA SER A 29 -26.07 -15.75 -20.24
C SER A 29 -25.76 -14.25 -20.18
N ASP A 30 -25.15 -13.70 -21.23
CA ASP A 30 -25.32 -12.27 -21.55
C ASP A 30 -26.78 -12.05 -21.96
N PRO A 31 -27.46 -11.04 -21.39
CA PRO A 31 -27.87 -9.95 -22.27
C PRO A 31 -27.62 -8.56 -21.66
N ASN A 32 -26.97 -7.75 -22.50
CA ASN A 32 -26.91 -6.29 -22.48
C ASN A 32 -28.20 -5.64 -21.91
N THR A 33 -28.11 -4.88 -20.82
CA THR A 33 -29.08 -3.82 -20.46
C THR A 33 -28.41 -2.77 -19.57
N THR A 34 -28.08 -1.65 -20.21
CA THR A 34 -28.18 -0.26 -19.73
C THR A 34 -28.87 -0.09 -18.38
N SER A 35 -28.10 0.28 -17.33
CA SER A 35 -28.61 1.00 -16.15
C SER A 35 -27.45 1.58 -15.31
N THR A 36 -27.23 2.89 -15.49
CA THR A 36 -26.99 3.88 -14.44
C THR A 36 -26.18 3.42 -13.22
N ALA A 37 -24.85 3.34 -13.38
CA ALA A 37 -23.93 3.37 -12.25
C ALA A 37 -23.79 4.83 -11.75
N PRO A 38 -23.64 5.06 -10.43
CA PRO A 38 -23.56 6.38 -9.84
C PRO A 38 -22.38 7.14 -10.44
N ILE A 39 -22.61 8.41 -10.76
CA ILE A 39 -21.61 9.42 -11.09
C ILE A 39 -20.59 9.54 -9.95
N THR A 40 -19.63 8.60 -9.91
CA THR A 40 -18.38 8.84 -9.21
C THR A 40 -17.70 10.01 -9.93
N PRO A 41 -17.20 11.02 -9.19
CA PRO A 41 -16.69 12.24 -9.80
C PRO A 41 -15.62 11.82 -10.80
N SER A 42 -15.82 12.14 -12.08
CA SER A 42 -14.90 11.81 -13.16
C SER A 42 -13.57 12.48 -12.83
N LYS A 43 -12.70 11.73 -12.15
CA LYS A 43 -11.44 12.26 -11.62
C LYS A 43 -10.62 12.62 -12.84
N LYS A 44 -10.49 13.92 -13.05
CA LYS A 44 -9.59 14.56 -14.01
C LYS A 44 -8.29 13.75 -14.03
N ASN A 45 -8.05 13.00 -15.10
CA ASN A 45 -6.91 12.13 -15.31
C ASN A 45 -5.65 12.96 -15.60
N LYS A 46 -5.29 13.80 -14.63
CA LYS A 46 -4.24 14.80 -14.69
C LYS A 46 -3.27 14.55 -13.55
N CYS A 47 -2.04 15.04 -13.70
CA CYS A 47 -1.07 15.04 -12.61
C CYS A 47 -1.68 15.70 -11.37
N ALA A 48 -1.44 15.13 -10.19
CA ALA A 48 -1.95 15.68 -8.92
C ALA A 48 -1.16 16.91 -8.40
N VAL A 49 -0.17 17.39 -9.16
CA VAL A 49 0.61 18.59 -8.80
C VAL A 49 -0.15 19.83 -9.24
N GLU A 50 -0.29 20.80 -8.34
CA GLU A 50 -0.92 22.08 -8.63
C GLU A 50 -0.19 22.82 -9.76
N GLY A 51 -0.94 23.28 -10.76
CA GLY A 51 -0.38 23.94 -11.95
C GLY A 51 0.20 22.99 -13.01
N CYS A 52 0.19 21.67 -12.79
CA CYS A 52 0.61 20.71 -13.81
C CYS A 52 -0.56 20.33 -14.74
N ILE A 53 -0.38 20.51 -16.05
CA ILE A 53 -1.37 20.14 -17.07
C ILE A 53 -1.12 18.76 -17.71
N GLU A 54 0.00 18.12 -17.36
CA GLU A 54 0.47 16.89 -17.99
C GLU A 54 -0.34 15.67 -17.54
N ARG A 55 -0.44 14.67 -18.42
CA ARG A 55 -1.15 13.42 -18.11
C ARG A 55 -0.30 12.49 -17.24
N PRO A 56 -0.89 11.75 -16.29
CA PRO A 56 -0.19 10.74 -15.54
C PRO A 56 0.23 9.56 -16.41
N VAL A 57 1.41 8.99 -16.13
CA VAL A 57 1.90 7.83 -16.88
C VAL A 57 1.46 6.54 -16.21
N LYS A 58 0.79 5.66 -16.96
CA LYS A 58 0.24 4.41 -16.44
C LYS A 58 1.30 3.42 -15.94
N ILE A 59 2.51 3.43 -16.52
CA ILE A 59 3.60 2.50 -16.16
C ILE A 59 4.18 2.75 -14.76
N ILE A 60 4.11 4.00 -14.29
CA ILE A 60 4.64 4.40 -12.98
C ILE A 60 3.63 4.04 -11.89
N GLY A 61 2.34 4.19 -12.19
CA GLY A 61 1.26 3.95 -11.25
C GLY A 61 1.07 5.11 -10.27
N ASP A 62 0.72 4.75 -9.04
CA ASP A 62 0.46 5.66 -7.92
C ASP A 62 1.71 5.81 -7.04
N CYS A 63 1.93 7.00 -6.48
CA CYS A 63 3.00 7.19 -5.50
C CYS A 63 2.74 6.33 -4.26
N ARG A 64 3.72 5.53 -3.84
CA ARG A 64 3.60 4.60 -2.70
C ARG A 64 3.24 5.28 -1.37
N TYR A 65 3.56 6.56 -1.24
CA TYR A 65 3.43 7.29 0.02
C TYR A 65 2.13 8.10 0.11
N CYS A 66 1.77 8.81 -0.96
CA CYS A 66 0.59 9.68 -0.98
C CYS A 66 -0.54 9.18 -1.90
N LEU A 67 -0.36 8.03 -2.56
CA LEU A 67 -1.36 7.32 -3.37
C LEU A 67 -1.96 8.13 -4.54
N ASN A 68 -1.27 9.18 -4.97
CA ASN A 68 -1.66 10.03 -6.07
C ASN A 68 -0.92 9.70 -7.38
N LYS A 69 -1.53 10.08 -8.52
CA LYS A 69 -1.00 9.86 -9.88
C LYS A 69 -0.21 11.06 -10.38
N TYR A 70 0.95 10.80 -10.98
CA TYR A 70 1.87 11.84 -11.46
C TYR A 70 2.33 11.61 -12.90
N CYS A 71 2.70 12.70 -13.59
CA CYS A 71 3.32 12.64 -14.91
C CYS A 71 4.80 12.25 -14.82
N SER A 72 5.46 12.04 -15.96
CA SER A 72 6.89 11.66 -16.01
C SER A 72 7.79 12.62 -15.24
N LYS A 73 7.46 13.92 -15.23
CA LYS A 73 8.25 14.97 -14.58
C LYS A 73 8.09 14.98 -13.05
N HIS A 74 6.89 14.66 -12.55
CA HIS A 74 6.56 14.75 -11.11
C HIS A 74 6.49 13.39 -10.40
N ARG A 75 6.99 12.32 -11.02
CA ARG A 75 6.94 10.96 -10.44
C ARG A 75 7.79 10.76 -9.18
N LEU A 76 8.81 11.59 -8.98
CA LEU A 76 9.70 11.52 -7.82
C LEU A 76 9.05 12.22 -6.61
N PRO A 77 9.19 11.68 -5.39
CA PRO A 77 8.68 12.31 -4.16
C PRO A 77 9.13 13.77 -3.97
N GLU A 78 10.36 14.09 -4.36
CA GLU A 78 10.93 15.46 -4.33
C GLU A 78 10.21 16.42 -5.29
N ALA A 79 9.78 15.93 -6.45
CA ALA A 79 9.25 16.76 -7.53
C ALA A 79 7.79 17.17 -7.33
N HIS A 80 7.04 16.44 -6.50
CA HIS A 80 5.64 16.77 -6.17
C HIS A 80 5.46 17.16 -4.69
N VAL A 81 6.54 17.37 -3.94
CA VAL A 81 6.52 17.71 -2.51
C VAL A 81 5.65 16.72 -1.74
N CYS A 82 6.05 15.45 -1.78
CA CYS A 82 5.27 14.37 -1.21
C CYS A 82 5.01 14.56 0.29
N SER A 83 3.77 14.31 0.76
CA SER A 83 3.46 14.32 2.19
C SER A 83 4.21 13.25 2.98
N GLY A 84 4.59 12.14 2.34
CA GLY A 84 5.41 11.08 2.92
C GLY A 84 6.89 11.16 2.53
N LEU A 85 7.42 12.36 2.27
CA LEU A 85 8.84 12.51 1.92
C LEU A 85 9.77 12.06 3.04
N GLN A 86 9.41 12.38 4.29
CA GLN A 86 10.19 12.00 5.46
C GLN A 86 10.26 10.48 5.63
N THR A 87 9.12 9.79 5.51
CA THR A 87 9.07 8.33 5.61
C THR A 87 9.86 7.65 4.48
N CYS A 88 9.79 8.19 3.26
CA CYS A 88 10.62 7.74 2.14
C CYS A 88 12.12 7.83 2.46
N ARG A 89 12.55 8.95 3.07
CA ARG A 89 13.95 9.17 3.45
C ARG A 89 14.37 8.21 4.55
N ASP A 90 13.59 8.12 5.62
CA ASP A 90 13.88 7.27 6.78
C ASP A 90 13.93 5.78 6.39
N GLU A 91 12.99 5.31 5.55
CA GLU A 91 13.02 3.94 5.04
C GLU A 91 14.26 3.66 4.17
N SER A 92 14.69 4.63 3.36
CA SER A 92 15.89 4.46 2.53
C SER A 92 17.15 4.39 3.39
N VAL A 93 17.25 5.23 4.42
CA VAL A 93 18.36 5.24 5.37
C VAL A 93 18.38 3.95 6.18
N ALA A 94 17.25 3.53 6.74
CA ALA A 94 17.14 2.29 7.52
C ALA A 94 17.57 1.04 6.73
N LYS A 95 17.20 0.97 5.44
CA LYS A 95 17.63 -0.13 4.55
C LYS A 95 19.13 -0.09 4.28
N LEU A 96 19.69 1.10 4.04
CA LEU A 96 21.12 1.26 3.78
C LEU A 96 21.95 0.97 5.04
N THR A 97 21.53 1.44 6.21
CA THR A 97 22.23 1.17 7.47
C THR A 97 22.18 -0.31 7.82
N GLY A 98 21.01 -0.95 7.69
CA GLY A 98 20.88 -2.39 7.87
C GLY A 98 21.75 -3.19 6.89
N LYS A 99 21.78 -2.79 5.61
CA LYS A 99 22.62 -3.44 4.59
C LYS A 99 24.11 -3.24 4.85
N LEU A 100 24.54 -2.04 5.25
CA LEU A 100 25.93 -1.75 5.59
C LEU A 100 26.38 -2.56 6.80
N MET A 101 25.53 -2.69 7.83
CA MET A 101 25.83 -3.52 9.00
C MET A 101 25.99 -5.00 8.64
N VAL A 102 25.20 -5.52 7.70
CA VAL A 102 25.29 -6.93 7.28
C VAL A 102 26.43 -7.17 6.29
N SER A 103 26.69 -6.24 5.35
CA SER A 103 27.69 -6.42 4.29
C SER A 103 29.14 -6.14 4.71
N VAL A 104 29.39 -5.57 5.89
CA VAL A 104 30.76 -5.45 6.45
C VAL A 104 31.22 -6.75 7.13
N ALA A 105 30.30 -7.66 7.48
CA ALA A 105 30.62 -8.89 8.22
C ALA A 105 30.92 -10.11 7.32
N ASP A 106 30.86 -9.96 5.99
CA ASP A 106 30.98 -11.06 5.01
C ASP A 106 32.14 -10.84 4.01
N TRP A 107 33.16 -10.05 4.40
CA TRP A 107 34.45 -9.94 3.68
C TRP A 107 35.59 -10.50 4.51
#